data_AF-A0A969DYD5-F1
#
_entry.id   AF-A0A969DYD5-F1
#
_cell.length_a   1.000
_cell.length_b   1.000
_cell.length_c   1.000
_cell.angle_alpha   90.00
_cell.angle_beta   90.00
_cell.angle_gamma   90.00
#
_symmetry.space_group_name_H-M   'P 1'
#
loop_
_entity.id
_entity.type
_entity.pdbx_description
1 polymer ?
#
loop_
_entity_poly.entity_id
_entity_poly.type
_entity_poly.pdbx_seq_one_letter_code
_entity_poly.pdbx_strand_id
1 'polypeptide(L)'
;MAPEQTPPAKEPTQVPYQPRSAAPAFETLVPTNMQTAVTDALDNLEQRVGNLDDYVARQLHIESTEQLHDRFGAEQVDALALAFSNLDQNQGFIIGDQTGVGKGRFVAAVIEHTRQQGLVPIFITQTPELYGDMFRDLEDIGVSDLNPLLTNDSLNVVLPSGGALTTKSASILRSLPDWTLKSL
;
A
#
# COMPACT_ATOMS: atom_id res chain seq x y z
N MET A 1 21.97 -40.65 39.22
CA MET A 1 21.23 -40.13 38.06
C MET A 1 21.51 -38.64 37.99
N ALA A 2 22.13 -38.16 36.91
CA ALA A 2 22.33 -36.72 36.73
C ALA A 2 20.96 -36.06 36.49
N PRO A 3 20.72 -34.83 36.99
CA PRO A 3 19.47 -34.13 36.73
C PRO A 3 19.38 -33.82 35.23
N GLU A 4 18.25 -34.22 34.64
CA GLU A 4 17.87 -33.87 33.27
C GLU A 4 17.73 -32.35 33.19
N GLN A 5 18.63 -31.69 32.47
CA GLN A 5 18.51 -30.26 32.22
C GLN A 5 17.38 -30.08 31.20
N THR A 6 16.24 -29.57 31.67
CA THR A 6 15.17 -29.10 30.80
C THR A 6 15.78 -28.08 29.83
N PRO A 7 15.67 -28.28 28.50
CA PRO A 7 16.19 -27.30 27.55
C PRO A 7 15.53 -25.94 27.83
N PRO A 8 16.26 -24.82 27.66
CA PRO A 8 15.68 -23.49 27.82
C PRO A 8 14.44 -23.37 26.93
N ALA A 9 13.38 -22.76 27.47
CA ALA A 9 12.17 -22.50 26.70
C ALA A 9 12.57 -21.78 25.41
N LYS A 10 12.13 -22.28 24.25
CA LYS A 10 12.38 -21.61 22.98
C LYS A 10 11.69 -20.26 23.03
N GLU A 11 12.49 -19.20 22.95
CA GLU A 11 11.98 -17.84 22.76
C GLU A 11 11.03 -17.83 21.55
N PRO A 12 9.88 -17.12 21.64
CA PRO A 12 8.93 -17.07 20.55
C PRO A 12 9.60 -16.46 19.32
N THR A 13 9.37 -17.06 18.15
CA THR A 13 9.93 -16.57 16.87
C THR A 13 9.19 -15.35 16.34
N GLN A 14 8.00 -15.08 16.88
CA GLN A 14 7.16 -13.95 16.53
C GLN A 14 6.53 -13.35 17.79
N VAL A 15 6.29 -12.04 17.75
CA VAL A 15 5.68 -11.26 18.83
C VAL A 15 4.56 -10.38 18.26
N PRO A 16 3.58 -9.96 19.08
CA PRO A 16 2.54 -9.05 18.62
C PRO A 16 3.11 -7.75 18.05
N TYR A 17 2.58 -7.34 16.90
CA TYR A 17 2.85 -6.02 16.35
C TYR A 17 2.30 -4.94 17.28
N GLN A 18 3.05 -3.85 17.46
CA GLN A 18 2.67 -2.73 18.31
C GLN A 18 2.45 -1.50 17.44
N PRO A 19 1.20 -1.21 17.03
CA PRO A 19 0.93 -0.08 16.17
C PRO A 19 1.22 1.25 16.87
N ARG A 20 1.53 2.28 16.06
CA ARG A 20 1.49 3.68 16.50
C ARG A 20 0.16 4.33 16.14
N SER A 21 -0.42 3.92 15.03
CA SER A 21 -1.76 4.31 14.65
C SER A 21 -2.81 3.90 15.69
N ALA A 22 -3.81 4.77 15.88
CA ALA A 22 -4.96 4.52 16.75
C ALA A 22 -6.13 3.82 16.04
N ALA A 23 -6.01 3.56 14.74
CA ALA A 23 -7.00 2.80 13.97
C ALA A 23 -7.23 1.39 14.53
N PRO A 24 -8.33 0.70 14.14
CA PRO A 24 -8.52 -0.71 14.50
C PRO A 24 -7.36 -1.59 14.02
N ALA A 25 -6.77 -2.36 14.93
CA ALA A 25 -5.64 -3.25 14.63
C ALA A 25 -6.11 -4.61 14.09
N PHE A 26 -5.31 -5.21 13.21
CA PHE A 26 -5.52 -6.57 12.71
C PHE A 26 -4.87 -7.65 13.60
N GLU A 27 -4.25 -7.26 14.71
CA GLU A 27 -3.59 -8.14 15.67
C GLU A 27 -2.49 -9.02 15.03
N THR A 28 -1.73 -8.42 14.10
CA THR A 28 -0.69 -9.14 13.37
C THR A 28 0.54 -9.45 14.23
N LEU A 29 1.39 -10.35 13.73
CA LEU A 29 2.65 -10.74 14.36
C LEU A 29 3.84 -10.29 13.54
N VAL A 30 4.90 -9.86 14.23
CA VAL A 30 6.20 -9.52 13.64
C VAL A 30 7.26 -10.53 14.12
N PRO A 31 8.23 -10.93 13.28
CA PRO A 31 9.38 -11.70 13.76
C PRO A 31 10.10 -10.98 14.89
N THR A 32 10.47 -11.72 15.94
CA THR A 32 11.08 -11.14 17.16
C THR A 32 12.35 -10.34 16.86
N ASN A 33 13.14 -10.78 15.88
CA ASN A 33 14.36 -10.10 15.44
C ASN A 33 14.10 -8.82 14.62
N MET A 34 12.86 -8.55 14.21
CA MET A 34 12.47 -7.34 13.48
C MET A 34 11.72 -6.32 14.35
N GLN A 35 11.22 -6.72 15.52
CA GLN A 35 10.39 -5.87 16.38
C GLN A 35 11.07 -4.54 16.71
N THR A 36 12.32 -4.56 17.18
CA THR A 36 13.05 -3.33 17.52
C THR A 36 13.22 -2.42 16.31
N ALA A 37 13.61 -2.97 15.16
CA ALA A 37 13.81 -2.18 13.95
C ALA A 37 12.53 -1.51 13.44
N VAL A 38 11.39 -2.22 13.53
CA VAL A 38 10.08 -1.67 13.15
C VAL A 38 9.66 -0.56 14.11
N THR A 39 9.76 -0.81 15.41
CA THR A 39 9.47 0.19 16.46
C THR A 39 10.32 1.44 16.28
N ASP A 40 11.63 1.29 16.13
CA ASP A 40 12.55 2.41 15.95
C ASP A 40 12.22 3.21 14.67
N ALA A 41 11.85 2.54 13.57
CA ALA A 41 11.49 3.20 12.34
C ALA A 41 10.23 4.07 12.49
N LEU A 42 9.21 3.55 13.18
CA LEU A 42 7.96 4.27 13.45
C LEU A 42 8.19 5.44 14.41
N ASP A 43 8.93 5.21 15.51
CA ASP A 43 9.23 6.25 16.50
C ASP A 43 10.04 7.41 15.87
N ASN A 44 11.03 7.08 15.05
CA ASN A 44 11.83 8.08 14.33
C ASN A 44 10.99 8.87 13.32
N LEU A 45 10.04 8.21 12.64
CA LEU A 45 9.14 8.90 11.73
C LEU A 45 8.20 9.82 12.50
N GLU A 46 7.55 9.32 13.55
CA GLU A 46 6.61 10.08 14.39
C GLU A 46 7.27 11.33 14.98
N GLN A 47 8.53 11.23 15.43
CA GLN A 47 9.30 12.40 15.87
C GLN A 47 9.47 13.48 14.79
N ARG A 48 9.53 13.08 13.51
CA ARG A 48 9.76 13.99 12.39
C ARG A 48 8.46 14.57 11.83
N VAL A 49 7.36 13.81 11.84
CA VAL A 49 6.10 14.20 11.18
C VAL A 49 4.94 14.45 12.13
N GLY A 50 5.10 14.17 13.42
CA GLY A 50 4.03 14.15 14.40
C GLY A 50 3.24 12.85 14.34
N ASN A 51 2.00 12.88 14.84
CA ASN A 51 1.10 11.73 14.84
C ASN A 51 0.96 11.12 13.43
N LEU A 52 1.11 9.80 13.33
CA LEU A 52 1.15 9.11 12.05
C LEU A 52 -0.21 9.11 11.33
N ASP A 53 -1.32 9.06 12.06
CA ASP A 53 -2.68 9.06 11.49
C ASP A 53 -2.95 10.41 10.83
N ASP A 54 -2.65 11.51 11.55
CA ASP A 54 -2.73 12.87 11.00
C ASP A 54 -1.82 13.05 9.79
N TYR A 55 -0.62 12.44 9.83
CA TYR A 55 0.31 12.49 8.70
C TYR A 55 -0.26 11.79 7.48
N VAL A 56 -0.72 10.54 7.59
CA VAL A 56 -1.27 9.77 6.48
C VAL A 56 -2.56 10.40 5.95
N ALA A 57 -3.46 10.85 6.83
CA ALA A 57 -4.70 11.53 6.42
C ALA A 57 -4.40 12.76 5.56
N ARG A 58 -3.42 13.58 5.97
CA ARG A 58 -3.01 14.76 5.21
C ARG A 58 -2.41 14.40 3.84
N GLN A 59 -1.58 13.35 3.78
CA GLN A 59 -0.96 12.91 2.53
C GLN A 59 -1.99 12.38 1.52
N LEU A 60 -3.12 11.85 2.00
CA LEU A 60 -4.22 11.36 1.17
C LEU A 60 -5.35 12.38 0.98
N HIS A 61 -5.23 13.59 1.52
CA HIS A 61 -6.29 14.60 1.61
C HIS A 61 -7.61 14.07 2.22
N ILE A 62 -7.50 13.19 3.22
CA ILE A 62 -8.62 12.72 4.03
C ILE A 62 -8.86 13.75 5.15
N GLU A 63 -10.12 14.15 5.34
CA GLU A 63 -10.46 15.30 6.19
C GLU A 63 -10.22 15.06 7.68
N SER A 64 -10.28 13.81 8.14
CA SER A 64 -10.12 13.46 9.55
C SER A 64 -9.54 12.07 9.76
N THR A 65 -8.98 11.83 10.94
CA THR A 65 -8.44 10.52 11.33
C THR A 65 -9.55 9.48 11.47
N GLU A 66 -10.77 9.87 11.84
CA GLU A 66 -11.92 8.96 11.87
C GLU A 66 -12.22 8.42 10.46
N GLN A 67 -12.26 9.30 9.45
CA GLN A 67 -12.43 8.86 8.05
C GLN A 67 -11.27 7.99 7.55
N LEU A 68 -10.06 8.23 8.06
CA LEU A 68 -8.89 7.38 7.77
C LEU A 68 -9.09 5.98 8.37
N HIS A 69 -9.54 5.90 9.63
CA HIS A 69 -9.74 4.65 10.37
C HIS A 69 -10.90 3.81 9.82
N ASP A 70 -11.87 4.44 9.16
CA ASP A 70 -12.92 3.74 8.42
C ASP A 70 -12.37 2.99 7.18
N ARG A 71 -11.23 3.45 6.63
CA ARG A 71 -10.64 2.93 5.38
C ARG A 71 -9.46 2.00 5.62
N PHE A 72 -8.68 2.25 6.67
CA PHE A 72 -7.42 1.54 6.96
C PHE A 72 -7.35 1.07 8.41
N GLY A 73 -6.79 -0.12 8.62
CA GLY A 73 -6.40 -0.59 9.95
C GLY A 73 -5.02 -0.09 10.38
N ALA A 74 -4.69 -0.30 11.65
CA ALA A 74 -3.52 0.32 12.27
C ALA A 74 -2.20 -0.03 11.58
N GLU A 75 -2.00 -1.31 11.26
CA GLU A 75 -0.82 -1.78 10.54
C GLU A 75 -0.68 -1.16 9.15
N GLN A 76 -1.81 -0.93 8.48
CA GLN A 76 -1.80 -0.30 7.17
C GLN A 76 -1.42 1.18 7.27
N VAL A 77 -1.96 1.91 8.26
CA VAL A 77 -1.63 3.33 8.48
C VAL A 77 -0.14 3.50 8.79
N ASP A 78 0.40 2.68 9.70
CA ASP A 78 1.83 2.69 10.04
C ASP A 78 2.71 2.41 8.80
N ALA A 79 2.35 1.40 8.01
CA ALA A 79 3.05 1.07 6.77
C ALA A 79 2.97 2.20 5.74
N LEU A 80 1.81 2.83 5.58
CA LEU A 80 1.63 3.97 4.66
C LEU A 80 2.47 5.17 5.11
N ALA A 81 2.54 5.45 6.41
CA ALA A 81 3.35 6.54 6.93
C ALA A 81 4.83 6.35 6.54
N LEU A 82 5.37 5.15 6.76
CA LEU A 82 6.75 4.81 6.37
C LEU A 82 6.94 4.90 4.85
N ALA A 83 6.00 4.37 4.07
CA ALA A 83 6.05 4.36 2.62
C ALA A 83 6.04 5.78 2.03
N PHE A 84 5.11 6.63 2.45
CA PHE A 84 5.01 8.01 1.96
C PHE A 84 6.27 8.81 2.30
N SER A 85 6.78 8.66 3.52
CA SER A 85 8.06 9.27 3.91
C SER A 85 9.23 8.85 3.01
N ASN A 86 9.30 7.57 2.62
CA ASN A 86 10.35 7.09 1.72
C ASN A 86 10.16 7.62 0.29
N LEU A 87 8.91 7.59 -0.22
CA LEU A 87 8.58 8.07 -1.55
C LEU A 87 8.87 9.56 -1.71
N ASP A 88 8.54 10.38 -0.70
CA ASP A 88 8.85 11.81 -0.66
C ASP A 88 10.38 12.07 -0.70
N GLN A 89 11.19 11.07 -0.35
CA GLN A 89 12.65 11.08 -0.41
C GLN A 89 13.21 10.37 -1.65
N ASN A 90 12.38 10.03 -2.63
CA ASN A 90 12.72 9.24 -3.83
C ASN A 90 13.34 7.87 -3.51
N GLN A 91 12.89 7.24 -2.42
CA GLN A 91 13.31 5.91 -2.00
C GLN A 91 12.20 4.88 -2.23
N GLY A 92 12.61 3.63 -2.45
CA GLY A 92 11.67 2.51 -2.53
C GLY A 92 11.14 2.08 -1.16
N PHE A 93 10.01 1.39 -1.18
CA PHE A 93 9.44 0.74 0.00
C PHE A 93 9.02 -0.69 -0.36
N ILE A 94 9.31 -1.65 0.52
CA ILE A 94 8.92 -3.05 0.36
C ILE A 94 7.91 -3.37 1.45
N ILE A 95 6.69 -3.72 1.04
CA ILE A 95 5.66 -4.19 1.96
C ILE A 95 5.73 -5.73 2.06
N GLY A 96 6.01 -6.22 3.27
CA GLY A 96 6.25 -7.63 3.57
C GLY A 96 5.10 -8.33 4.30
N ASP A 97 3.94 -7.69 4.39
CA ASP A 97 2.86 -8.14 5.28
C ASP A 97 2.28 -9.50 4.88
N GLN A 98 1.72 -10.19 5.87
CA GLN A 98 1.00 -11.44 5.66
C GLN A 98 -0.20 -11.26 4.71
N THR A 99 -0.64 -12.34 4.07
CA THR A 99 -1.91 -12.34 3.32
C THR A 99 -3.08 -12.01 4.25
N GLY A 100 -4.04 -11.23 3.75
CA GLY A 100 -5.24 -10.85 4.51
C GLY A 100 -5.15 -9.51 5.25
N VAL A 101 -3.98 -8.88 5.35
CA VAL A 101 -3.78 -7.57 6.02
C VAL A 101 -4.24 -6.39 5.16
N GLY A 102 -4.55 -6.63 3.88
CA GLY A 102 -5.04 -5.58 2.97
C GLY A 102 -3.94 -4.83 2.21
N LYS A 103 -2.96 -5.56 1.64
CA LYS A 103 -1.93 -5.00 0.76
C LYS A 103 -2.50 -4.30 -0.48
N GLY A 104 -3.66 -4.72 -0.95
CA GLY A 104 -4.38 -4.07 -2.06
C GLY A 104 -4.69 -2.61 -1.74
N ARG A 105 -5.44 -2.35 -0.66
CA ARG A 105 -5.67 -1.02 -0.10
C ARG A 105 -4.40 -0.21 0.16
N PHE A 106 -3.32 -0.84 0.63
CA PHE A 106 -2.02 -0.16 0.76
C PHE A 106 -1.51 0.35 -0.60
N VAL A 107 -1.48 -0.51 -1.63
CA VAL A 107 -1.03 -0.12 -2.97
C VAL A 107 -1.96 0.92 -3.59
N ALA A 108 -3.27 0.80 -3.41
CA ALA A 108 -4.25 1.79 -3.85
C ALA A 108 -3.98 3.17 -3.23
N ALA A 109 -3.66 3.23 -1.93
CA ALA A 109 -3.30 4.48 -1.27
C ALA A 109 -1.99 5.08 -1.79
N VAL A 110 -1.00 4.24 -2.12
CA VAL A 110 0.25 4.71 -2.77
C VAL A 110 -0.02 5.28 -4.17
N ILE A 111 -0.91 4.64 -4.95
CA ILE A 111 -1.37 5.17 -6.24
C ILE A 111 -2.00 6.55 -6.06
N GLU A 112 -2.89 6.70 -5.08
CA GLU A 112 -3.57 7.98 -4.83
C GLU A 112 -2.60 9.06 -4.34
N HIS A 113 -1.73 8.74 -3.37
CA HIS A 113 -0.67 9.65 -2.88
C HIS A 113 0.19 10.19 -4.03
N THR A 114 0.69 9.31 -4.89
CA THR A 114 1.53 9.71 -6.03
C THR A 114 0.77 10.54 -7.07
N ARG A 115 -0.50 10.21 -7.32
CA ARG A 115 -1.38 11.00 -8.21
C ARG A 115 -1.60 12.42 -7.67
N GLN A 116 -1.82 12.56 -6.36
CA GLN A 116 -2.00 13.85 -5.69
C GLN A 116 -0.74 14.72 -5.74
N GLN A 117 0.44 14.10 -5.89
CA GLN A 117 1.71 14.80 -6.16
C GLN A 117 1.96 15.13 -7.64
N GLY A 118 1.01 14.85 -8.54
CA GLY A 118 1.14 15.09 -9.97
C GLY A 118 2.05 14.08 -10.70
N LEU A 119 2.35 12.94 -10.08
CA LEU A 119 3.09 11.85 -10.69
C LEU A 119 2.14 10.91 -11.46
N VAL A 120 2.73 10.11 -12.35
CA VAL A 120 1.99 9.08 -13.10
C VAL A 120 2.28 7.71 -12.45
N PRO A 121 1.35 7.15 -11.65
CA PRO A 121 1.53 5.83 -11.07
C PRO A 121 1.54 4.74 -12.15
N ILE A 122 2.46 3.78 -12.04
CA ILE A 122 2.53 2.59 -12.89
C ILE A 122 2.24 1.37 -12.03
N PHE A 123 1.11 0.72 -12.29
CA PHE A 123 0.73 -0.52 -11.62
C PHE A 123 1.05 -1.73 -12.52
N ILE A 124 1.83 -2.66 -12.00
CA ILE A 124 2.21 -3.90 -12.69
C ILE A 124 1.75 -5.07 -11.84
N THR A 125 1.11 -6.04 -12.47
CA THR A 125 0.55 -7.19 -11.77
C THR A 125 0.71 -8.47 -12.57
N GLN A 126 0.53 -9.62 -11.91
CA GLN A 126 0.77 -10.94 -12.51
C GLN A 126 -0.34 -11.35 -13.49
N THR A 127 -1.60 -11.05 -13.18
CA THR A 127 -2.75 -11.48 -13.98
C THR A 127 -3.75 -10.33 -14.20
N PRO A 128 -4.52 -10.34 -15.30
CA PRO A 128 -5.49 -9.29 -15.61
C PRO A 128 -6.60 -9.08 -14.56
N GLU A 129 -7.02 -10.14 -13.87
CA GLU A 129 -8.08 -10.10 -12.86
C GLU A 129 -7.71 -9.16 -11.70
N LEU A 130 -6.42 -9.04 -11.40
CA LEU A 130 -5.90 -8.17 -10.35
C LEU A 130 -6.05 -6.67 -10.68
N TYR A 131 -6.37 -6.31 -11.93
CA TYR A 131 -6.84 -4.96 -12.23
C TYR A 131 -8.21 -4.71 -11.60
N GLY A 132 -9.14 -5.66 -11.71
CA GLY A 132 -10.46 -5.55 -11.09
C GLY A 132 -10.36 -5.47 -9.57
N ASP A 133 -9.46 -6.25 -8.96
CA ASP A 133 -9.21 -6.17 -7.52
C ASP A 133 -8.59 -4.82 -7.11
N MET A 134 -7.64 -4.28 -7.88
CA MET A 134 -7.08 -2.95 -7.60
C MET A 134 -8.14 -1.84 -7.70
N PHE A 135 -9.07 -1.93 -8.64
CA PHE A 135 -10.19 -0.98 -8.72
C PHE A 135 -11.12 -1.09 -7.50
N ARG A 136 -11.37 -2.31 -7.01
CA ARG A 136 -12.10 -2.52 -5.75
C ARG A 136 -11.38 -1.85 -4.57
N ASP A 137 -10.08 -2.07 -4.46
CA ASP A 137 -9.27 -1.50 -3.37
C ASP A 137 -9.23 0.04 -3.45
N LEU A 138 -9.18 0.62 -4.66
CA LEU A 138 -9.30 2.07 -4.87
C LEU A 138 -10.67 2.59 -4.40
N GLU A 139 -11.75 1.91 -4.77
CA GLU A 139 -13.10 2.25 -4.33
C GLU A 139 -13.26 2.15 -2.81
N ASP A 140 -12.71 1.10 -2.19
CA ASP A 140 -12.74 0.88 -0.73
C ASP A 140 -12.04 2.02 0.04
N ILE A 141 -11.05 2.68 -0.57
CA ILE A 141 -10.38 3.86 0.02
C ILE A 141 -10.98 5.20 -0.44
N GLY A 142 -12.09 5.17 -1.19
CA GLY A 142 -12.83 6.35 -1.65
C GLY A 142 -12.33 6.97 -2.96
N VAL A 143 -11.50 6.26 -3.73
CA VAL A 143 -10.98 6.72 -5.03
C VAL A 143 -11.77 6.06 -6.16
N SER A 144 -12.46 6.86 -6.97
CA SER A 144 -13.33 6.37 -8.07
C SER A 144 -13.11 7.09 -9.40
N ASP A 145 -12.31 8.15 -9.41
CA ASP A 145 -12.05 9.02 -10.57
C ASP A 145 -10.76 8.64 -11.33
N LEU A 146 -10.44 7.34 -11.41
CA LEU A 146 -9.22 6.85 -12.04
C LEU A 146 -9.50 6.28 -13.45
N ASN A 147 -8.78 6.79 -14.45
CA ASN A 147 -8.84 6.31 -15.84
C ASN A 147 -7.46 5.80 -16.30
N PRO A 148 -7.20 4.48 -16.24
CA PRO A 148 -5.88 3.93 -16.48
C PRO A 148 -5.61 3.74 -17.98
N LEU A 149 -4.36 3.90 -18.38
CA LEU A 149 -3.88 3.37 -19.65
C LEU A 149 -3.52 1.90 -19.48
N LEU A 150 -4.23 1.03 -20.21
CA LEU A 150 -4.01 -0.41 -20.17
C LEU A 150 -3.07 -0.84 -21.30
N THR A 151 -2.04 -1.61 -20.96
CA THR A 151 -1.02 -2.07 -21.92
C THR A 151 -1.32 -3.45 -22.51
N ASN A 152 -2.25 -4.20 -21.91
CA ASN A 152 -2.68 -5.50 -22.39
C ASN A 152 -3.38 -5.40 -23.75
N ASP A 153 -3.13 -6.37 -24.62
CA ASP A 153 -3.86 -6.54 -25.88
C ASP A 153 -5.16 -7.34 -25.65
N SER A 154 -6.25 -6.93 -26.30
CA SER A 154 -7.58 -7.59 -26.20
C SER A 154 -8.06 -7.86 -24.78
N LEU A 155 -7.85 -6.91 -23.86
CA LEU A 155 -8.25 -7.03 -22.47
C LEU A 155 -9.76 -6.90 -22.33
N ASN A 156 -10.36 -7.71 -21.45
CA ASN A 156 -11.73 -7.52 -20.97
C ASN A 156 -11.83 -8.00 -19.53
N VAL A 157 -11.89 -7.07 -18.58
CA VAL A 157 -12.02 -7.34 -17.14
C VAL A 157 -13.24 -6.61 -16.62
N VAL A 158 -14.21 -7.36 -16.08
CA VAL A 158 -15.41 -6.79 -15.48
C VAL A 158 -15.06 -6.18 -14.12
N LEU A 159 -15.50 -4.95 -13.89
CA LEU A 159 -15.24 -4.24 -12.64
C LEU A 159 -16.33 -4.54 -11.60
N PRO A 160 -15.99 -4.60 -10.31
CA PRO A 160 -16.96 -4.84 -9.22
C PRO A 160 -18.08 -3.81 -9.16
N SER A 161 -17.77 -2.53 -9.41
CA SER A 161 -18.74 -1.42 -9.51
C SER A 161 -19.64 -1.46 -10.74
N GLY A 162 -19.39 -2.41 -11.65
CA GLY A 162 -20.03 -2.48 -12.96
C GLY A 162 -19.18 -1.85 -14.06
N GLY A 163 -19.46 -2.23 -15.30
CA GLY A 163 -18.61 -1.88 -16.45
C GLY A 163 -17.42 -2.83 -16.61
N ALA A 164 -16.52 -2.50 -17.53
CA ALA A 164 -15.36 -3.33 -17.82
C ALA A 164 -14.17 -2.50 -18.31
N LEU A 165 -12.98 -2.87 -17.87
CA LEU A 165 -11.72 -2.44 -18.46
C LEU A 165 -11.54 -3.21 -19.76
N THR A 166 -11.55 -2.50 -20.88
CA THR A 166 -11.42 -3.12 -22.20
C THR A 166 -10.34 -2.47 -23.04
N THR A 167 -9.57 -3.28 -23.75
CA THR A 167 -8.70 -2.81 -24.84
C THR A 167 -9.08 -3.54 -26.13
N LYS A 168 -9.02 -2.84 -27.26
CA LYS A 168 -9.18 -3.46 -28.59
C LYS A 168 -7.79 -3.75 -29.16
N SER A 169 -7.65 -4.87 -29.86
CA SER A 169 -6.40 -5.13 -30.57
C SER A 169 -6.11 -4.05 -31.60
N ALA A 170 -4.89 -3.50 -31.50
CA ALA A 170 -4.32 -2.42 -32.31
C ALA A 170 -4.84 -0.98 -32.07
N SER A 171 -5.02 -0.53 -30.82
CA SER A 171 -5.34 0.89 -30.53
C SER A 171 -4.46 1.64 -29.53
N ILE A 172 -3.49 1.02 -28.86
CA ILE A 172 -2.62 1.74 -27.88
C ILE A 172 -1.77 2.84 -28.57
N LEU A 173 -1.51 2.71 -29.87
CA LEU A 173 -0.69 3.68 -30.63
C LEU A 173 -1.46 4.94 -31.12
N ARG A 174 -2.78 5.04 -30.94
CA ARG A 174 -3.56 6.19 -31.50
C ARG A 174 -3.96 7.25 -30.47
N SER A 175 -3.71 7.04 -29.18
CA SER A 175 -4.12 7.95 -28.10
C SER A 175 -2.95 8.59 -27.34
N LEU A 176 -1.71 8.37 -27.77
CA LEU A 176 -0.56 9.09 -27.22
C LEU A 176 -0.33 10.37 -28.05
N PRO A 177 -0.07 11.53 -27.42
CA PRO A 177 0.40 12.70 -28.17
C PRO A 177 1.70 12.35 -28.91
N ASP A 178 1.85 12.83 -30.15
CA ASP A 178 3.01 12.62 -31.01
C ASP A 178 4.31 13.04 -30.32
N TRP A 179 4.97 12.12 -29.62
CA TRP A 179 6.32 12.31 -29.13
C TRP A 179 7.28 11.94 -30.27
N THR A 180 7.50 12.89 -31.18
CA THR A 180 8.64 12.78 -32.09
C THR A 180 9.91 12.92 -31.25
N LEU A 181 10.65 11.82 -31.07
CA LEU A 181 12.04 11.87 -30.64
C LEU A 181 12.78 12.81 -31.61
N LYS A 182 13.09 14.02 -31.16
CA LYS A 182 14.18 14.76 -31.78
C LYS A 182 15.44 13.96 -31.46
N SER A 183 16.02 13.37 -32.50
CA SER A 183 17.36 12.78 -32.44
C SER A 183 18.31 13.80 -31.82
N LEU A 184 19.11 13.35 -30.86
CA LEU A 184 20.30 14.06 -30.39
C LEU A 184 21.28 14.30 -31.56
#